data_AF-A0ABD2IP97-F1
#
_entry.id   AF-A0ABD2IP97-F1
#
_cell.length_a   1.000
_cell.length_b   1.000
_cell.length_c   1.000
_cell.angle_alpha   90.00
_cell.angle_beta   90.00
_cell.angle_gamma   90.00
#
_symmetry.space_group_name_H-M   'P 1'
#
loop_
_entity.id
_entity.type
_entity.pdbx_description
1 polymer ?
#
loop_
_entity_poly.entity_id
_entity_poly.type
_entity_poly.pdbx_seq_one_letter_code
_entity_poly.pdbx_strand_id
1 'polypeptide(L)'
;MRFCCCVKWCSVIALLVFGIICLCFGILSLIFVPKLITKAIKENVFVGRLPNGSDNFAMEQYRDPKYDVKMQIWVFSVQNPNEIVNKGEKANVTELGPFTYDIRIHKNNVKFGSNDSRLFYRNVKSFFFNPHLSCSKCNLSSSVVVPNIIFQKLVDFFGNNSFLIPLIEPFFMDKEKVFVSVTVDELLFQGYEDKFVNDICSNPLTKGFCGPNVPDRIGLFYGQNGTDDGLYEVDTGKENADRIGQVYSWEGMERKLDDAHWYGERARLIRGTDGQLFPPGILEERKLQIFSGWLCRSFDLAFDRSLIFAGLTVRRFALPISLLSSESQRPAGFCNPNSAEYFYNGSVQEGNTLIN
;
A
#
# COMPACT_ATOMS: atom_id res chain seq x y z
N MET A 1 -37.53 -74.27 -13.24
CA MET A 1 -36.51 -73.53 -12.45
C MET A 1 -35.47 -72.73 -13.27
N ARG A 2 -35.50 -72.68 -14.62
CA ARG A 2 -34.49 -71.93 -15.41
C ARG A 2 -34.83 -70.46 -15.74
N PHE A 3 -36.10 -70.05 -15.66
CA PHE A 3 -36.51 -68.67 -15.97
C PHE A 3 -36.19 -67.65 -14.87
N CYS A 4 -36.03 -68.07 -13.61
CA CYS A 4 -35.84 -67.14 -12.48
C CYS A 4 -34.38 -66.62 -12.35
N CYS A 5 -33.37 -67.37 -12.84
CA CYS A 5 -31.98 -66.90 -12.84
C CYS A 5 -31.70 -65.81 -13.90
N CYS A 6 -32.39 -65.85 -15.04
CA CYS A 6 -32.18 -64.89 -16.12
C CYS A 6 -32.64 -63.47 -15.71
N VAL A 7 -33.77 -63.36 -15.00
CA VAL A 7 -34.31 -62.09 -14.50
C VAL A 7 -33.38 -61.46 -13.44
N LYS A 8 -32.77 -62.27 -12.58
CA LYS A 8 -31.80 -61.79 -11.57
C LYS A 8 -30.51 -61.26 -12.21
N TRP A 9 -30.00 -61.93 -13.25
CA TRP A 9 -28.82 -61.47 -13.98
C TRP A 9 -29.08 -60.21 -14.80
N CYS A 10 -30.23 -60.10 -15.48
CA CYS A 10 -30.61 -58.87 -16.18
C CYS A 10 -30.77 -57.68 -15.22
N SER A 11 -31.31 -57.89 -14.03
CA SER A 11 -31.42 -56.83 -13.01
C SER A 11 -30.06 -56.38 -12.48
N VAL A 12 -29.10 -57.30 -12.30
CA VAL A 12 -27.73 -56.97 -11.87
C VAL A 12 -27.00 -56.18 -12.95
N ILE A 13 -27.13 -56.59 -14.22
CA ILE A 13 -26.53 -55.88 -15.35
C ILE A 13 -27.14 -54.48 -15.49
N ALA A 14 -28.46 -54.33 -15.36
CA ALA A 14 -29.12 -53.02 -15.40
C ALA A 14 -28.66 -52.08 -14.28
N LEU A 15 -28.50 -52.58 -13.05
CA LEU A 15 -27.98 -51.80 -11.92
C LEU A 15 -26.52 -51.40 -12.12
N LEU A 16 -25.69 -52.28 -12.68
CA LEU A 16 -24.29 -51.97 -13.02
C LEU A 16 -24.20 -50.90 -14.11
N VAL A 17 -24.99 -51.03 -15.18
CA VAL A 17 -25.03 -50.03 -16.26
C VAL A 17 -25.52 -48.67 -15.72
N PHE A 18 -26.57 -48.66 -14.90
CA PHE A 18 -27.05 -47.44 -14.25
C PHE A 18 -25.99 -46.82 -13.33
N GLY A 19 -25.30 -47.64 -12.54
CA GLY A 19 -24.19 -47.22 -11.69
C GLY A 19 -23.04 -46.59 -12.50
N ILE A 20 -22.67 -47.19 -13.64
CA ILE A 20 -21.66 -46.64 -14.55
C ILE A 20 -22.12 -45.31 -15.13
N ILE A 21 -23.38 -45.19 -15.56
CA ILE A 21 -23.94 -43.94 -16.09
C ILE A 21 -23.92 -42.84 -15.02
N CYS A 22 -24.35 -43.14 -13.78
CA CYS A 22 -24.30 -42.18 -12.67
C CYS A 22 -22.87 -41.78 -12.33
N LEU A 23 -21.92 -42.71 -12.37
CA LEU A 23 -20.50 -42.44 -12.13
C LEU A 23 -19.92 -41.56 -13.24
N CYS A 24 -20.18 -41.88 -14.51
CA CYS A 24 -19.78 -41.06 -15.65
C CYS A 24 -20.40 -39.66 -15.58
N PHE A 25 -21.68 -39.54 -15.24
CA PHE A 25 -22.36 -38.26 -15.07
C PHE A 25 -21.77 -37.46 -13.89
N GLY A 26 -21.49 -38.12 -12.77
CA GLY A 26 -20.85 -37.52 -11.61
C GLY A 26 -19.46 -36.96 -11.95
N ILE A 27 -18.62 -37.74 -12.64
CA ILE A 27 -17.30 -37.29 -13.10
C ILE A 27 -17.43 -36.13 -14.09
N LEU A 28 -18.35 -36.22 -15.06
CA LEU A 28 -18.56 -35.17 -16.05
C LEU A 28 -19.04 -33.87 -15.37
N SER A 29 -19.94 -33.97 -14.40
CA SER A 29 -20.42 -32.85 -13.60
C SER A 29 -19.28 -32.18 -12.82
N LEU A 30 -18.41 -32.97 -12.19
CA LEU A 30 -17.24 -32.45 -11.47
C LEU A 30 -16.26 -31.68 -12.36
N ILE A 31 -16.23 -31.96 -13.68
CA ILE A 31 -15.37 -31.24 -14.64
C ILE A 31 -16.11 -30.06 -15.27
N PHE A 32 -17.39 -30.22 -15.60
CA PHE A 32 -18.15 -29.25 -16.38
C PHE A 32 -18.71 -28.11 -15.53
N VAL A 33 -19.23 -28.41 -14.33
CA VAL A 33 -19.83 -27.40 -13.44
C VAL A 33 -18.80 -26.32 -13.04
N PRO A 34 -17.57 -26.65 -12.61
CA PRO A 34 -16.58 -25.62 -12.29
C PRO A 34 -16.21 -24.74 -13.50
N LYS A 35 -16.15 -25.32 -14.70
CA LYS A 35 -15.86 -24.57 -15.93
C LYS A 35 -16.98 -23.58 -16.27
N LEU A 36 -18.24 -24.01 -16.15
CA LEU A 36 -19.40 -23.12 -16.36
C LEU A 36 -19.42 -21.98 -15.35
N ILE A 37 -19.21 -22.28 -14.06
CA ILE A 37 -19.16 -21.25 -13.01
C ILE A 37 -18.03 -20.27 -13.28
N THR A 38 -16.82 -20.77 -13.60
CA THR A 38 -15.67 -19.91 -13.89
C THR A 38 -15.93 -19.01 -15.10
N LYS A 39 -16.57 -19.55 -16.15
CA LYS A 39 -16.96 -18.77 -17.33
C LYS A 39 -17.97 -17.68 -16.96
N ALA A 40 -19.03 -18.02 -16.22
CA ALA A 40 -20.03 -17.07 -15.76
C ALA A 40 -19.41 -15.97 -14.88
N ILE A 41 -18.46 -16.31 -14.00
CA ILE A 41 -17.72 -15.32 -13.20
C ILE A 41 -16.93 -14.40 -14.13
N LYS A 42 -16.13 -14.93 -15.07
CA LYS A 42 -15.33 -14.11 -15.98
C LYS A 42 -16.17 -13.19 -16.87
N GLU A 43 -17.39 -13.60 -17.25
CA GLU A 43 -18.29 -12.75 -18.05
C GLU A 43 -18.95 -11.62 -17.22
N ASN A 44 -19.02 -11.78 -15.88
CA ASN A 44 -19.69 -10.82 -14.99
C ASN A 44 -18.73 -10.02 -14.09
N VAL A 45 -17.46 -10.42 -14.00
CA VAL A 45 -16.42 -9.72 -13.22
C VAL A 45 -15.75 -8.66 -14.09
N PHE A 46 -16.38 -7.50 -14.14
CA PHE A 46 -15.80 -6.27 -14.69
C PHE A 46 -16.32 -5.07 -13.91
N VAL A 47 -15.54 -3.98 -13.84
CA VAL A 47 -15.98 -2.70 -13.30
C VAL A 47 -16.43 -1.79 -14.44
N GLY A 48 -17.71 -1.48 -14.51
CA GLY A 48 -18.24 -0.74 -15.65
C GLY A 48 -19.63 -0.18 -15.43
N ARG A 49 -20.20 0.32 -16.52
CA ARG A 49 -21.59 0.80 -16.57
C ARG A 49 -22.48 -0.21 -17.28
N LEU A 50 -23.73 -0.26 -16.83
CA LEU A 50 -24.83 -0.97 -17.46
C LEU A 50 -25.35 -0.18 -18.67
N PRO A 51 -26.15 -0.80 -19.57
CA PRO A 51 -26.68 -0.12 -20.76
C PRO A 51 -27.56 1.12 -20.46
N ASN A 52 -28.16 1.18 -19.27
CA ASN A 52 -28.92 2.32 -18.78
C ASN A 52 -28.02 3.48 -18.27
N GLY A 53 -26.70 3.32 -18.29
CA GLY A 53 -25.71 4.29 -17.84
C GLY A 53 -25.37 4.24 -16.34
N SER A 54 -26.07 3.43 -15.53
CA SER A 54 -25.75 3.27 -14.11
C SER A 54 -24.51 2.39 -13.92
N ASP A 55 -23.85 2.50 -12.78
CA ASP A 55 -22.76 1.59 -12.44
C ASP A 55 -23.29 0.16 -12.29
N ASN A 56 -22.45 -0.84 -12.60
CA ASN A 56 -22.71 -2.21 -12.21
C ASN A 56 -22.31 -2.43 -10.74
N PHE A 57 -22.72 -3.56 -10.16
CA PHE A 57 -22.45 -3.87 -8.76
C PHE A 57 -20.96 -3.76 -8.38
N ALA A 58 -20.06 -4.29 -9.22
CA ALA A 58 -18.62 -4.24 -8.96
C ALA A 58 -18.09 -2.80 -8.98
N MET A 59 -18.57 -1.95 -9.89
CA MET A 59 -18.18 -0.55 -9.98
C MET A 59 -18.70 0.27 -8.79
N GLU A 60 -19.91 0.01 -8.29
CA GLU A 60 -20.43 0.65 -7.08
C GLU A 60 -19.53 0.37 -5.87
N GLN A 61 -19.17 -0.90 -5.66
CA GLN A 61 -18.24 -1.30 -4.59
C GLN A 61 -16.82 -0.76 -4.81
N TYR A 62 -16.37 -0.67 -6.06
CA TYR A 62 -15.04 -0.17 -6.38
C TYR A 62 -14.92 1.35 -6.20
N ARG A 63 -15.98 2.10 -6.52
CA ARG A 63 -16.04 3.56 -6.40
C ARG A 63 -16.08 4.01 -4.94
N ASP A 64 -16.97 3.40 -4.16
CA ASP A 64 -17.20 3.75 -2.76
C ASP A 64 -17.20 2.47 -1.89
N PRO A 65 -16.02 1.88 -1.64
CA PRO A 65 -15.90 0.65 -0.90
C PRO A 65 -16.33 0.85 0.55
N LYS A 66 -17.30 0.05 1.00
CA LYS A 66 -17.76 0.04 2.40
C LYS A 66 -16.85 -0.79 3.31
N TYR A 67 -15.54 -0.69 3.12
CA TYR A 67 -14.57 -1.39 3.94
C TYR A 67 -14.40 -0.68 5.28
N ASP A 68 -14.32 -1.47 6.36
CA ASP A 68 -13.95 -0.94 7.67
C ASP A 68 -12.43 -0.89 7.80
N VAL A 69 -11.79 0.11 7.17
CA VAL A 69 -10.33 0.25 7.18
C VAL A 69 -9.91 1.05 8.40
N LYS A 70 -9.10 0.43 9.26
CA LYS A 70 -8.47 1.08 10.41
C LYS A 70 -6.98 1.21 10.19
N MET A 71 -6.43 2.37 10.53
CA MET A 71 -4.98 2.55 10.68
C MET A 71 -4.67 2.77 12.15
N GLN A 72 -3.75 1.97 12.66
CA GLN A 72 -3.28 2.07 14.03
C GLN A 72 -1.82 2.51 14.01
N ILE A 73 -1.53 3.59 14.72
CA ILE A 73 -0.19 4.19 14.76
C ILE A 73 0.36 4.06 16.18
N TRP A 74 1.61 3.63 16.27
CA TRP A 74 2.39 3.62 17.51
C TRP A 74 3.54 4.59 17.38
N VAL A 75 3.70 5.45 18.39
CA VAL A 75 4.75 6.45 18.45
C VAL A 75 5.79 6.03 19.47
N PHE A 76 7.07 6.09 19.10
CA PHE A 76 8.18 5.79 20.01
C PHE A 76 8.82 7.11 20.47
N SER A 77 8.57 7.48 21.73
CA SER A 77 9.13 8.69 22.33
C SER A 77 10.48 8.41 22.99
N VAL A 78 11.50 9.19 22.61
CA VAL A 78 12.86 9.11 23.16
C VAL A 78 12.90 9.67 24.58
N GLN A 79 13.57 8.97 25.49
CA GLN A 79 13.66 9.33 26.91
C GLN A 79 15.00 9.95 27.31
N ASN A 80 16.06 9.71 26.54
CA ASN A 80 17.43 10.15 26.83
C ASN A 80 18.07 10.94 25.65
N PRO A 81 17.42 12.00 25.12
CA PRO A 81 17.93 12.71 23.95
C PRO A 81 19.31 13.35 24.18
N ASN A 82 19.58 13.86 25.38
CA ASN A 82 20.83 14.53 25.71
C ASN A 82 22.00 13.54 25.77
N GLU A 83 21.77 12.35 26.31
CA GLU A 83 22.76 11.28 26.41
C GLU A 83 23.12 10.74 25.02
N ILE A 84 22.13 10.61 24.13
CA ILE A 84 22.37 10.22 22.74
C ILE A 84 23.29 11.24 22.07
N VAL A 85 22.93 12.53 22.12
CA VAL A 85 23.68 13.60 21.41
C VAL A 85 25.07 13.80 22.00
N ASN A 86 25.18 13.89 23.32
CA ASN A 86 26.44 14.32 23.97
C ASN A 86 27.40 13.16 24.26
N LYS A 87 26.90 11.94 24.40
CA LYS A 87 27.69 10.77 24.83
C LYS A 87 27.63 9.60 23.86
N GLY A 88 26.77 9.64 22.84
CA GLY A 88 26.56 8.52 21.94
C GLY A 88 25.91 7.30 22.62
N GLU A 89 25.13 7.52 23.68
CA GLU A 89 24.41 6.43 24.35
C GLU A 89 23.29 5.85 23.46
N LYS A 90 22.91 4.60 23.71
CA LYS A 90 21.80 3.96 23.00
C LYS A 90 20.48 4.65 23.34
N ALA A 91 19.61 4.80 22.33
CA ALA A 91 18.29 5.37 22.53
C ALA A 91 17.42 4.49 23.43
N ASN A 92 16.92 5.08 24.51
CA ASN A 92 15.86 4.53 25.33
C ASN A 92 14.53 5.12 24.86
N VAL A 93 13.60 4.28 24.44
CA VAL A 93 12.32 4.70 23.86
C VAL A 93 11.14 4.09 24.61
N THR A 94 10.05 4.84 24.69
CA THR A 94 8.76 4.36 25.20
C THR A 94 7.74 4.37 24.08
N GLU A 95 7.08 3.23 23.87
CA GLU A 95 5.98 3.10 22.92
C GLU A 95 4.69 3.72 23.48
N LEU A 96 3.99 4.49 22.65
CA LEU A 96 2.69 5.07 22.93
C LEU A 96 1.74 4.77 21.76
N GLY A 97 0.69 4.00 22.02
CA GLY A 97 -0.29 3.63 21.00
C GLY A 97 -1.20 2.48 21.44
N PRO A 98 -2.14 2.07 20.57
CA PRO A 98 -2.37 2.64 19.24
C PRO A 98 -3.14 3.96 19.27
N PHE A 99 -2.79 4.87 18.38
CA PHE A 99 -3.65 5.95 17.90
C PHE A 99 -4.40 5.43 16.67
N THR A 100 -5.70 5.18 16.82
CA THR A 100 -6.51 4.55 15.78
C THR A 100 -7.23 5.61 14.96
N TYR A 101 -7.17 5.48 13.63
CA TYR A 101 -7.89 6.29 12.66
C TYR A 101 -8.76 5.41 11.78
N ASP A 102 -10.02 5.80 11.63
CA ASP A 102 -10.92 5.26 10.62
C ASP A 102 -10.59 5.88 9.27
N ILE A 103 -10.35 5.05 8.25
CA ILE A 103 -10.04 5.52 6.90
C ILE A 103 -11.27 5.34 6.03
N ARG A 104 -11.70 6.43 5.38
CA ARG A 104 -12.68 6.38 4.29
C ARG A 104 -11.98 6.58 2.97
N ILE A 105 -12.26 5.68 2.02
CA ILE A 105 -11.66 5.69 0.68
C ILE A 105 -12.79 5.89 -0.32
N HIS A 106 -12.66 6.87 -1.21
CA HIS A 106 -13.59 7.05 -2.32
C HIS A 106 -12.83 7.42 -3.60
N LYS A 107 -13.30 6.92 -4.75
CA LYS A 107 -12.73 7.27 -6.04
C LYS A 107 -13.38 8.53 -6.59
N ASN A 108 -12.58 9.57 -6.76
CA ASN A 108 -12.99 10.81 -7.39
C ASN A 108 -12.61 10.84 -8.89
N ASN A 109 -13.29 11.70 -9.65
CA ASN A 109 -13.01 11.96 -11.07
C ASN A 109 -13.00 10.69 -11.95
N VAL A 110 -13.90 9.74 -11.65
CA VAL A 110 -14.01 8.49 -12.39
C VAL A 110 -14.41 8.75 -13.85
N LYS A 111 -13.53 8.38 -14.79
CA LYS A 111 -13.77 8.50 -16.24
C LYS A 111 -13.49 7.18 -16.94
N PHE A 112 -14.38 6.80 -17.86
CA PHE A 112 -14.18 5.64 -18.71
C PHE A 112 -13.50 6.07 -20.01
N GLY A 113 -12.54 5.27 -20.47
CA GLY A 113 -11.85 5.43 -21.74
C GLY A 113 -11.90 4.15 -22.58
N SER A 114 -11.55 4.28 -23.86
CA SER A 114 -11.37 3.14 -24.78
C SER A 114 -12.56 2.17 -24.79
N ASN A 115 -13.77 2.66 -25.08
CA ASN A 115 -15.02 1.88 -25.07
C ASN A 115 -15.34 1.18 -23.73
N ASP A 116 -15.00 1.85 -22.63
CA ASP A 116 -15.09 1.37 -21.23
C ASP A 116 -14.17 0.17 -20.91
N SER A 117 -13.10 -0.03 -21.68
CA SER A 117 -12.03 -0.99 -21.31
C SER A 117 -11.02 -0.38 -20.31
N ARG A 118 -10.99 0.95 -20.22
CA ARG A 118 -10.11 1.72 -19.32
C ARG A 118 -10.90 2.53 -18.32
N LEU A 119 -10.37 2.63 -17.11
CA LEU A 119 -10.92 3.45 -16.04
C LEU A 119 -9.84 4.36 -15.46
N PHE A 120 -10.14 5.64 -15.42
CA PHE A 120 -9.30 6.68 -14.82
C PHE A 120 -9.92 7.15 -13.52
N TYR A 121 -9.15 7.22 -12.44
CA TYR A 121 -9.65 7.71 -11.15
C TYR A 121 -8.51 8.20 -10.25
N ARG A 122 -8.88 8.94 -9.20
CA ARG A 122 -8.02 9.31 -8.07
C ARG A 122 -8.59 8.71 -6.80
N ASN A 123 -7.80 7.95 -6.01
CA ASN A 123 -8.26 7.42 -4.73
C ASN A 123 -8.09 8.48 -3.64
N VAL A 124 -9.18 9.10 -3.21
CA VAL A 124 -9.16 10.06 -2.10
C VAL A 124 -9.28 9.31 -0.77
N LYS A 125 -8.40 9.63 0.18
CA LYS A 125 -8.40 9.03 1.53
C LYS A 125 -8.66 10.09 2.58
N SER A 126 -9.62 9.84 3.46
CA SER A 126 -9.92 10.69 4.61
C SER A 126 -9.72 9.93 5.90
N PHE A 127 -9.09 10.57 6.88
CA PHE A 127 -8.67 9.99 8.14
C PHE A 127 -9.46 10.62 9.29
N PHE A 128 -10.08 9.80 10.12
CA PHE A 128 -10.90 10.22 11.25
C PHE A 128 -10.37 9.58 12.53
N PHE A 129 -9.88 10.39 13.48
CA PHE A 129 -9.39 9.86 14.75
C PHE A 129 -10.50 9.16 15.53
N ASN A 130 -10.22 7.94 15.97
CA ASN A 130 -11.15 7.10 16.73
C ASN A 130 -10.63 6.90 18.16
N PRO A 131 -11.12 7.69 19.13
CA PRO A 131 -10.66 7.60 20.52
C PRO A 131 -11.08 6.30 21.21
N HIS A 132 -12.17 5.66 20.77
CA HIS A 132 -12.70 4.43 21.38
C HIS A 132 -11.83 3.20 21.09
N LEU A 133 -11.19 3.17 19.92
CA LEU A 133 -10.26 2.12 19.53
C LEU A 133 -8.79 2.50 19.78
N SER A 134 -8.54 3.68 20.34
CA SER A 134 -7.20 4.11 20.74
C SER A 134 -6.90 3.66 22.17
N CYS A 135 -5.62 3.64 22.55
CA CYS A 135 -5.25 3.27 23.91
C CYS A 135 -5.82 4.26 24.95
N SER A 136 -6.05 3.80 26.19
CA SER A 136 -6.67 4.64 27.24
C SER A 136 -5.86 5.89 27.61
N LYS A 137 -4.55 5.88 27.35
CA LYS A 137 -3.62 7.01 27.58
C LYS A 137 -3.34 7.82 26.31
N CYS A 138 -3.91 7.44 25.17
CA CYS A 138 -3.63 8.02 23.87
C CYS A 138 -4.43 9.32 23.70
N ASN A 139 -3.79 10.45 23.97
CA ASN A 139 -4.31 11.77 23.67
C ASN A 139 -3.46 12.40 22.56
N LEU A 140 -4.11 12.97 21.55
CA LEU A 140 -3.42 13.65 20.45
C LEU A 140 -2.57 14.83 20.92
N SER A 141 -2.93 15.46 22.04
CA SER A 141 -2.14 16.54 22.68
C SER A 141 -1.01 16.03 23.58
N SER A 142 -0.82 14.71 23.73
CA SER A 142 0.31 14.17 24.49
C SER A 142 1.62 14.55 23.82
N SER A 143 2.57 15.08 24.60
CA SER A 143 3.90 15.42 24.08
C SER A 143 4.79 14.19 23.97
N VAL A 144 5.53 14.11 22.87
CA VAL A 144 6.50 13.06 22.54
C VAL A 144 7.79 13.72 22.04
N VAL A 145 8.91 13.06 22.31
CA VAL A 145 10.23 13.49 21.83
C VAL A 145 10.66 12.56 20.69
N VAL A 146 10.88 13.12 19.51
CA VAL A 146 11.21 12.37 18.30
C VAL A 146 12.42 12.97 17.59
N PRO A 147 13.12 12.20 16.74
CA PRO A 147 14.16 12.75 15.87
C PRO A 147 13.59 13.89 15.03
N ASN A 148 14.34 14.98 14.95
CA ASN A 148 13.92 16.14 14.18
C ASN A 148 14.16 15.88 12.68
N ILE A 149 13.05 15.75 11.94
CA ILE A 149 13.07 15.47 10.50
C ILE A 149 13.76 16.60 9.72
N ILE A 150 13.57 17.85 10.15
CA ILE A 150 14.21 19.01 9.52
C ILE A 150 15.71 18.94 9.71
N PHE A 151 16.19 18.75 10.94
CA PHE A 151 17.61 18.60 11.22
C PHE A 151 18.29 17.59 10.27
N GLN A 152 17.70 16.41 10.06
CA GLN A 152 18.25 15.41 9.13
C GLN A 152 18.29 15.92 7.68
N LYS A 153 17.22 16.55 7.19
CA LYS A 153 17.19 17.12 5.83
C LYS A 153 18.23 18.21 5.63
N LEU A 154 18.51 19.01 6.66
CA LEU A 154 19.57 20.01 6.63
C LEU A 154 20.95 19.38 6.53
N VAL A 155 21.21 18.34 7.33
CA VAL A 155 22.48 17.58 7.25
C VAL A 155 22.67 17.02 5.85
N ASP A 156 21.65 16.42 5.25
CA ASP A 156 21.71 15.88 3.89
C ASP A 156 21.96 16.98 2.83
N PHE A 157 21.29 18.13 2.96
CA PHE A 157 21.41 19.25 2.04
C PHE A 157 22.79 19.92 2.11
N PHE A 158 23.26 20.25 3.31
CA PHE A 158 24.54 20.95 3.52
C PHE A 158 25.74 20.01 3.44
N GLY A 159 25.58 18.71 3.65
CA GLY A 159 26.61 17.72 3.36
C GLY A 159 27.05 17.77 1.89
N ASN A 160 26.09 17.99 0.97
CA ASN A 160 26.35 18.15 -0.45
C ASN A 160 26.66 19.60 -0.89
N ASN A 161 26.27 20.60 -0.07
CA ASN A 161 26.41 22.02 -0.37
C ASN A 161 27.17 22.77 0.74
N SER A 162 28.33 22.24 1.14
CA SER A 162 29.08 22.74 2.31
C SER A 162 29.50 24.21 2.20
N PHE A 163 29.64 24.74 0.98
CA PHE A 163 29.94 26.16 0.74
C PHE A 163 28.83 27.11 1.22
N LEU A 164 27.60 26.63 1.46
CA LEU A 164 26.47 27.40 1.98
C LEU A 164 26.42 27.47 3.51
N ILE A 165 27.21 26.65 4.21
CA ILE A 165 27.21 26.59 5.69
C ILE A 165 27.44 27.95 6.34
N PRO A 166 28.41 28.80 5.92
CA PRO A 166 28.63 30.10 6.56
C PRO A 166 27.43 31.06 6.47
N LEU A 167 26.55 30.88 5.47
CA LEU A 167 25.39 31.73 5.26
C LEU A 167 24.22 31.38 6.21
N ILE A 168 24.15 30.11 6.65
CA ILE A 168 23.05 29.61 7.49
C ILE A 168 23.45 29.34 8.95
N GLU A 169 24.75 29.32 9.25
CA GLU A 169 25.30 29.16 10.60
C GLU A 169 24.62 30.05 11.66
N PRO A 170 24.31 31.35 11.39
CA PRO A 170 23.62 32.21 12.37
C PRO A 170 22.19 31.76 12.72
N PHE A 171 21.55 30.98 11.84
CA PHE A 171 20.19 30.46 12.06
C PHE A 171 20.22 29.08 12.73
N PHE A 172 21.30 28.32 12.53
CA PHE A 172 21.39 26.91 12.91
C PHE A 172 21.81 26.69 14.36
N MET A 173 22.90 27.35 14.79
CA MET A 173 23.67 26.96 15.99
C MET A 173 22.90 27.04 17.32
N ASP A 174 21.91 27.92 17.45
CA ASP A 174 21.16 28.12 18.69
C ASP A 174 19.70 27.64 18.63
N LYS A 175 19.18 27.30 17.44
CA LYS A 175 17.74 27.10 17.23
C LYS A 175 17.37 25.66 16.89
N GLU A 176 18.26 24.94 16.21
CA GLU A 176 17.94 23.61 15.71
C GLU A 176 18.48 22.51 16.61
N LYS A 177 17.62 21.55 16.96
CA LYS A 177 17.97 20.42 17.83
C LYS A 177 17.82 19.11 17.07
N VAL A 178 18.68 18.14 17.39
CA VAL A 178 18.62 16.77 16.86
C VAL A 178 17.29 16.07 17.21
N PHE A 179 16.71 16.41 18.35
CA PHE A 179 15.40 15.94 18.80
C PHE A 179 14.45 17.10 19.03
N VAL A 180 13.19 16.90 18.68
CA VAL A 180 12.11 17.88 18.86
C VAL A 180 11.04 17.30 19.77
N SER A 181 10.46 18.16 20.62
CA SER A 181 9.31 17.83 21.46
C SER A 181 8.06 18.39 20.79
N VAL A 182 7.17 17.51 20.36
CA VAL A 182 5.92 17.86 19.66
C VAL A 182 4.75 17.10 20.28
N THR A 183 3.54 17.52 20.03
CA THR A 183 2.35 16.69 20.31
C THR A 183 2.22 15.57 19.28
N VAL A 184 1.45 14.54 19.60
CA VAL A 184 1.18 13.44 18.66
C VAL A 184 0.42 13.95 17.43
N ASP A 185 -0.52 14.90 17.59
CA ASP A 185 -1.23 15.46 16.43
C ASP A 185 -0.29 16.25 15.50
N GLU A 186 0.57 17.08 16.09
CA GLU A 186 1.60 17.82 15.36
C GLU A 186 2.56 16.90 14.59
N LEU A 187 2.99 15.79 15.21
CA LEU A 187 3.81 14.78 14.53
C LEU A 187 3.08 14.12 13.36
N LEU A 188 1.78 13.86 13.51
CA LEU A 188 0.99 13.09 12.54
C LEU A 188 0.31 13.97 11.50
N PHE A 189 -0.85 14.54 11.80
CA PHE A 189 -1.73 15.17 10.82
C PHE A 189 -1.76 16.69 10.89
N GLN A 190 -1.65 17.28 12.07
CA GLN A 190 -1.68 18.73 12.25
C GLN A 190 -0.43 19.40 11.67
N GLY A 191 0.73 18.73 11.76
CA GLY A 191 2.04 19.30 11.45
C GLY A 191 2.51 20.28 12.52
N TYR A 192 3.82 20.48 12.66
CA TYR A 192 4.40 21.55 13.47
C TYR A 192 5.14 22.56 12.59
N GLU A 193 5.22 23.81 13.06
CA GLU A 193 6.03 24.84 12.41
C GLU A 193 7.48 24.72 12.88
N ASP A 194 8.40 24.85 11.94
CA ASP A 194 9.83 24.84 12.24
C ASP A 194 10.42 26.25 12.13
N LYS A 195 11.04 26.69 13.22
CA LYS A 195 11.57 28.07 13.31
C LYS A 195 12.70 28.30 12.34
N PHE A 196 13.55 27.30 12.12
CA PHE A 196 14.68 27.40 11.20
C PHE A 196 14.18 27.53 9.75
N VAL A 197 13.22 26.70 9.35
CA VAL A 197 12.59 26.79 8.02
C VAL A 197 11.96 28.17 7.82
N ASN A 198 11.18 28.64 8.79
CA ASN A 198 10.52 29.95 8.71
C ASN A 198 11.53 31.09 8.57
N ASP A 199 12.61 31.07 9.34
CA ASP A 199 13.66 32.11 9.31
C ASP A 199 14.38 32.15 7.95
N ILE A 200 14.72 30.97 7.39
CA ILE A 200 15.42 30.88 6.11
C ILE A 200 14.52 31.25 4.94
N CYS A 201 13.27 30.80 4.95
CA CYS A 201 12.32 31.08 3.86
C CYS A 201 11.84 32.54 3.85
N SER A 202 11.87 33.21 5.01
CA SER A 202 11.46 34.62 5.14
C SER A 202 12.59 35.61 4.85
N ASN A 203 13.85 35.20 4.96
CA ASN A 203 14.99 36.10 4.80
C ASN A 203 15.36 36.30 3.30
N PRO A 204 15.45 37.55 2.80
CA PRO A 204 15.79 37.84 1.40
C PRO A 204 17.09 37.21 0.88
N LEU A 205 18.07 36.98 1.75
CA LEU A 205 19.38 36.41 1.38
C LEU A 205 19.36 34.88 1.27
N THR A 206 18.46 34.21 1.99
CA THR A 206 18.42 32.74 2.11
C THR A 206 17.14 32.12 1.54
N LYS A 207 16.15 32.94 1.17
CA LYS A 207 14.87 32.51 0.58
C LYS A 207 15.05 31.65 -0.67
N GLY A 208 16.16 31.84 -1.41
CA GLY A 208 16.52 31.00 -2.56
C GLY A 208 16.72 29.52 -2.22
N PHE A 209 16.93 29.17 -0.95
CA PHE A 209 17.01 27.77 -0.49
C PHE A 209 15.64 27.12 -0.31
N CYS A 210 14.59 27.92 -0.13
CA CYS A 210 13.23 27.42 -0.02
C CYS A 210 12.59 27.33 -1.41
N GLY A 211 12.65 26.12 -1.98
CA GLY A 211 11.94 25.81 -3.21
C GLY A 211 10.41 25.84 -3.02
N PRO A 212 9.64 25.82 -4.11
CA PRO A 212 8.16 25.84 -4.06
C PRO A 212 7.54 24.63 -3.34
N ASN A 213 8.33 23.61 -3.02
CA ASN A 213 7.87 22.34 -2.46
C ASN A 213 8.22 22.17 -0.96
N VAL A 214 8.76 23.21 -0.31
CA VAL A 214 8.97 23.16 1.15
C VAL A 214 7.61 23.38 1.81
N PRO A 215 7.10 22.44 2.61
CA PRO A 215 5.80 22.60 3.24
C PRO A 215 5.89 23.61 4.41
N ASP A 216 4.81 24.36 4.61
CA ASP A 216 4.73 25.35 5.70
C ASP A 216 4.75 24.70 7.11
N ARG A 217 4.41 23.42 7.19
CA ARG A 217 4.46 22.63 8.42
C ARG A 217 4.99 21.23 8.14
N ILE A 218 5.60 20.64 9.15
CA ILE A 218 6.21 19.30 9.07
C ILE A 218 5.36 18.32 9.86
N GLY A 219 4.95 17.24 9.23
CA GLY A 219 4.26 16.13 9.87
C GLY A 219 4.25 14.93 8.93
N LEU A 220 4.15 13.72 9.49
CA LEU A 220 4.23 12.47 8.72
C LEU A 220 3.08 12.31 7.71
N PHE A 221 1.90 12.82 8.08
CA PHE A 221 0.68 12.80 7.27
C PHE A 221 0.11 14.20 7.07
N TYR A 222 0.93 15.24 7.27
CA TYR A 222 0.51 16.62 7.09
C TYR A 222 -0.01 16.84 5.66
N GLY A 223 -1.18 17.45 5.54
CA GLY A 223 -1.82 17.72 4.25
C GLY A 223 -2.36 16.50 3.50
N GLN A 224 -2.29 15.28 4.05
CA GLN A 224 -2.79 14.08 3.36
C GLN A 224 -4.29 13.80 3.59
N ASN A 225 -4.91 14.47 4.55
CA ASN A 225 -6.31 14.21 4.87
C ASN A 225 -7.25 14.78 3.79
N GLY A 226 -8.00 13.91 3.14
CA GLY A 226 -8.92 14.30 2.06
C GLY A 226 -8.23 14.54 0.72
N THR A 227 -6.98 14.09 0.56
CA THR A 227 -6.26 14.14 -0.72
C THR A 227 -6.20 12.77 -1.38
N ASP A 228 -5.75 12.74 -2.64
CA ASP A 228 -5.55 11.51 -3.40
C ASP A 228 -4.09 11.10 -3.54
N ASP A 229 -3.87 9.83 -3.90
CA ASP A 229 -2.55 9.24 -4.16
C ASP A 229 -2.23 9.15 -5.67
N GLY A 230 -2.80 10.06 -6.45
CA GLY A 230 -2.50 10.26 -7.86
C GLY A 230 -3.55 9.71 -8.83
N LEU A 231 -3.44 10.09 -10.11
CA LEU A 231 -4.31 9.62 -11.18
C LEU A 231 -3.88 8.23 -11.66
N TYR A 232 -4.73 7.24 -11.48
CA TYR A 232 -4.55 5.88 -11.99
C TYR A 232 -5.29 5.71 -13.31
N GLU A 233 -4.71 4.90 -14.20
CA GLU A 233 -5.39 4.27 -15.32
C GLU A 233 -5.34 2.75 -15.14
N VAL A 234 -6.51 2.10 -15.11
CA VAL A 234 -6.61 0.64 -14.93
C VAL A 234 -7.48 -0.03 -15.99
N ASP A 235 -7.30 -1.34 -16.19
CA ASP A 235 -8.23 -2.18 -16.94
C ASP A 235 -9.54 -2.37 -16.18
N THR A 236 -10.67 -2.25 -16.88
CA THR A 236 -11.99 -2.53 -16.31
C THR A 236 -12.30 -4.01 -16.21
N GLY A 237 -11.56 -4.88 -16.92
CA GLY A 237 -11.89 -6.30 -17.07
C GLY A 237 -13.01 -6.58 -18.07
N LYS A 238 -13.60 -5.55 -18.70
CA LYS A 238 -14.75 -5.69 -19.61
C LYS A 238 -14.44 -6.55 -20.85
N GLU A 239 -13.26 -6.38 -21.44
CA GLU A 239 -12.81 -7.18 -22.58
C GLU A 239 -12.19 -8.52 -22.16
N ASN A 240 -11.50 -8.50 -21.02
CA ASN A 240 -10.81 -9.67 -20.49
C ASN A 240 -10.72 -9.57 -18.96
N ALA A 241 -11.51 -10.39 -18.26
CA ALA A 241 -11.53 -10.44 -16.80
C ALA A 241 -10.18 -10.80 -16.18
N ASP A 242 -9.26 -11.44 -16.93
CA ASP A 242 -7.92 -11.75 -16.44
C ASP A 242 -7.03 -10.49 -16.32
N ARG A 243 -7.47 -9.35 -16.86
CA ARG A 243 -6.77 -8.05 -16.76
C ARG A 243 -7.40 -7.09 -15.75
N ILE A 244 -8.54 -7.41 -15.13
CA ILE A 244 -9.25 -6.49 -14.25
C ILE A 244 -8.34 -5.87 -13.18
N GLY A 245 -8.43 -4.55 -13.03
CA GLY A 245 -7.66 -3.78 -12.04
C GLY A 245 -6.17 -3.62 -12.39
N GLN A 246 -5.68 -4.19 -13.50
CA GLN A 246 -4.29 -4.02 -13.93
C GLN A 246 -4.00 -2.53 -14.17
N VAL A 247 -2.97 -2.01 -13.49
CA VAL A 247 -2.53 -0.62 -13.65
C VAL A 247 -1.72 -0.50 -14.94
N TYR A 248 -2.08 0.49 -15.76
CA TYR A 248 -1.40 0.86 -17.00
C TYR A 248 -0.51 2.07 -16.80
N SER A 249 -1.02 3.11 -16.15
CA SER A 249 -0.29 4.34 -15.89
C SER A 249 -0.66 4.93 -14.53
N TRP A 250 0.25 5.73 -14.00
CA TRP A 250 0.07 6.53 -12.79
C TRP A 250 0.65 7.93 -13.01
N GLU A 251 -0.14 8.98 -12.76
CA GLU A 251 0.22 10.37 -13.08
C GLU A 251 0.73 10.57 -14.52
N GLY A 252 0.13 9.84 -15.47
CA GLY A 252 0.51 9.87 -16.88
C GLY A 252 1.77 9.07 -17.24
N MET A 253 2.48 8.52 -16.26
CA MET A 253 3.63 7.64 -16.48
C MET A 253 3.15 6.23 -16.84
N GLU A 254 3.33 5.84 -18.11
CA GLU A 254 2.91 4.54 -18.63
C GLU A 254 3.92 3.45 -18.29
N ARG A 255 3.48 2.43 -17.54
CA ARG A 255 4.22 1.19 -17.20
C ARG A 255 5.55 1.37 -16.44
N LYS A 256 6.07 2.59 -16.32
CA LYS A 256 7.37 2.88 -15.72
C LYS A 256 7.39 4.30 -15.17
N LEU A 257 7.82 4.43 -13.90
CA LEU A 257 8.06 5.71 -13.24
C LEU A 257 9.30 6.42 -13.81
N ASP A 258 9.36 7.73 -13.63
CA ASP A 258 10.52 8.54 -14.02
C ASP A 258 11.76 8.27 -13.14
N ASP A 259 12.90 8.83 -13.54
CA ASP A 259 14.18 8.68 -12.82
C ASP A 259 14.20 9.38 -11.45
N ALA A 260 13.22 10.22 -11.12
CA ALA A 260 13.14 10.90 -9.82
C ALA A 260 12.63 9.97 -8.70
N HIS A 261 11.97 8.87 -9.03
CA HIS A 261 11.40 7.95 -8.04
C HIS A 261 12.42 6.91 -7.55
N TRP A 262 13.11 6.20 -8.45
CA TRP A 262 14.06 5.15 -8.08
C TRP A 262 15.25 5.07 -9.04
N TYR A 263 16.41 4.67 -8.50
CA TYR A 263 17.65 4.58 -9.26
C TYR A 263 17.58 3.54 -10.40
N GLY A 264 17.18 2.30 -10.08
CA GLY A 264 17.20 1.23 -11.07
C GLY A 264 15.93 1.18 -11.91
N GLU A 265 16.09 0.77 -13.17
CA GLU A 265 14.98 0.61 -14.11
C GLU A 265 13.91 -0.38 -13.62
N ARG A 266 14.33 -1.50 -13.01
CA ARG A 266 13.40 -2.52 -12.50
C ARG A 266 12.54 -2.00 -11.34
N ALA A 267 13.11 -1.19 -10.44
CA ALA A 267 12.40 -0.59 -9.31
C ALA A 267 11.27 0.36 -9.76
N ARG A 268 11.42 0.96 -10.95
CA ARG A 268 10.46 1.91 -11.52
C ARG A 268 9.32 1.27 -12.30
N LEU A 269 9.36 -0.03 -12.56
CA LEU A 269 8.28 -0.69 -13.31
C LEU A 269 6.97 -0.66 -12.51
N ILE A 270 5.89 -0.20 -13.16
CA ILE A 270 4.52 -0.26 -12.66
C ILE A 270 3.94 -1.62 -13.06
N ARG A 271 3.65 -2.47 -12.06
CA ARG A 271 3.26 -3.88 -12.25
C ARG A 271 2.06 -4.23 -11.38
N GLY A 272 1.19 -5.08 -11.92
CA GLY A 272 0.04 -5.61 -11.20
C GLY A 272 -1.12 -4.62 -11.04
N THR A 273 -1.93 -4.82 -10.00
CA THR A 273 -3.12 -4.00 -9.72
C THR A 273 -2.83 -2.94 -8.66
N ASP A 274 -3.81 -2.11 -8.31
CA ASP A 274 -3.70 -1.16 -7.20
C ASP A 274 -3.94 -1.81 -5.81
N GLY A 275 -4.09 -3.14 -5.77
CA GLY A 275 -4.32 -3.91 -4.55
C GLY A 275 -5.79 -3.98 -4.09
N GLN A 276 -6.72 -3.30 -4.77
CA GLN A 276 -8.15 -3.33 -4.42
C GLN A 276 -8.94 -4.39 -5.20
N LEU A 277 -8.50 -4.71 -6.42
CA LEU A 277 -9.07 -5.76 -7.26
C LEU A 277 -7.98 -6.69 -7.77
N PHE A 278 -8.34 -7.95 -8.00
CA PHE A 278 -7.47 -8.95 -8.61
C PHE A 278 -8.25 -9.80 -9.61
N PRO A 279 -7.59 -10.33 -10.66
CA PRO A 279 -8.19 -11.28 -11.58
C PRO A 279 -8.79 -12.52 -10.89
N PRO A 280 -9.89 -13.09 -11.42
CA PRO A 280 -10.48 -14.30 -10.88
C PRO A 280 -9.55 -15.52 -11.08
N GLY A 281 -9.68 -16.51 -10.20
CA GLY A 281 -8.92 -17.77 -10.33
C GLY A 281 -7.44 -17.66 -9.90
N ILE A 282 -7.14 -16.80 -8.92
CA ILE A 282 -5.80 -16.66 -8.33
C ILE A 282 -5.28 -18.03 -7.89
N LEU A 283 -4.06 -18.39 -8.28
CA LEU A 283 -3.37 -19.62 -7.91
C LEU A 283 -2.41 -19.37 -6.74
N GLU A 284 -2.16 -20.38 -5.91
CA GLU A 284 -1.32 -20.27 -4.70
C GLU A 284 0.16 -20.09 -5.06
N GLU A 285 0.60 -20.64 -6.19
CA GLU A 285 1.98 -20.54 -6.67
C GLU A 285 2.28 -19.19 -7.32
N ARG A 286 1.26 -18.39 -7.64
CA ARG A 286 1.43 -17.09 -8.29
C ARG A 286 1.57 -15.97 -7.27
N LYS A 287 2.62 -15.17 -7.43
CA LYS A 287 2.76 -13.90 -6.70
C LYS A 287 1.73 -12.90 -7.19
N LEU A 288 1.10 -12.17 -6.27
CA LEU A 288 0.22 -11.05 -6.59
C LEU A 288 1.04 -9.78 -6.65
N GLN A 289 1.02 -9.12 -7.80
CA GLN A 289 1.74 -7.86 -7.99
C GLN A 289 0.80 -6.70 -7.67
N ILE A 290 1.32 -5.75 -6.89
CA ILE A 290 0.62 -4.52 -6.51
C ILE A 290 1.52 -3.35 -6.85
N PHE A 291 0.96 -2.32 -7.47
CA PHE A 291 1.54 -1.00 -7.55
C PHE A 291 0.83 -0.09 -6.55
N SER A 292 1.60 0.57 -5.69
CA SER A 292 1.10 1.59 -4.77
C SER A 292 1.66 2.95 -5.19
N GLY A 293 0.79 3.84 -5.65
CA GLY A 293 1.16 5.24 -5.94
C GLY A 293 1.62 5.99 -4.69
N TRP A 294 1.07 5.66 -3.51
CA TRP A 294 1.53 6.23 -2.25
C TRP A 294 2.97 5.83 -1.87
N LEU A 295 3.36 4.59 -2.17
CA LEU A 295 4.75 4.13 -1.96
C LEU A 295 5.65 4.40 -3.18
N CYS A 296 5.09 4.91 -4.27
CA CYS A 296 5.75 5.07 -5.56
C CYS A 296 6.45 3.81 -6.06
N ARG A 297 5.92 2.60 -5.81
CA ARG A 297 6.60 1.35 -6.21
C ARG A 297 5.64 0.18 -6.41
N SER A 298 6.13 -0.80 -7.17
CA SER A 298 5.51 -2.12 -7.27
C SER A 298 6.16 -3.12 -6.30
N PHE A 299 5.36 -4.00 -5.72
CA PHE A 299 5.82 -5.10 -4.88
C PHE A 299 4.95 -6.35 -5.08
N ASP A 300 5.48 -7.50 -4.65
CA ASP A 300 4.87 -8.80 -4.87
C ASP A 300 4.42 -9.38 -3.52
N LEU A 301 3.17 -9.81 -3.40
CA LEU A 301 2.70 -10.61 -2.28
C LEU A 301 2.81 -12.10 -2.63
N ALA A 302 3.23 -12.92 -1.66
CA ALA A 302 3.27 -14.38 -1.79
C ALA A 302 2.13 -15.00 -0.98
N PHE A 303 1.67 -16.17 -1.41
CA PHE A 303 0.73 -16.97 -0.63
C PHE A 303 1.34 -17.32 0.73
N ASP A 304 0.58 -17.08 1.78
CA ASP A 304 0.93 -17.42 3.16
C ASP A 304 0.15 -18.67 3.60
N ARG A 305 -1.19 -18.61 3.55
CA ARG A 305 -2.06 -19.71 3.96
C ARG A 305 -3.50 -19.56 3.48
N SER A 306 -4.25 -20.67 3.48
CA SER A 306 -5.70 -20.67 3.30
C SER A 306 -6.41 -20.58 4.66
N LEU A 307 -7.51 -19.85 4.72
CA LEU A 307 -8.33 -19.71 5.94
C LEU A 307 -9.81 -19.51 5.60
N ILE A 308 -10.68 -19.64 6.60
CA ILE A 308 -12.11 -19.37 6.45
C ILE A 308 -12.40 -17.98 7.00
N PHE A 309 -12.96 -17.10 6.19
CA PHE A 309 -13.41 -15.76 6.57
C PHE A 309 -14.86 -15.57 6.15
N ALA A 310 -15.73 -15.20 7.09
CA ALA A 310 -17.17 -15.07 6.85
C ALA A 310 -17.81 -16.31 6.16
N GLY A 311 -17.33 -17.52 6.48
CA GLY A 311 -17.82 -18.77 5.90
C GLY A 311 -17.28 -19.09 4.49
N LEU A 312 -16.42 -18.23 3.92
CA LEU A 312 -15.78 -18.42 2.62
C LEU A 312 -14.33 -18.88 2.80
N THR A 313 -13.90 -19.84 1.99
CA THR A 313 -12.48 -20.18 1.87
C THR A 313 -11.77 -19.05 1.15
N VAL A 314 -10.83 -18.40 1.84
CA VAL A 314 -10.01 -17.32 1.32
C VAL A 314 -8.53 -17.68 1.38
N ARG A 315 -7.74 -17.09 0.50
CA ARG A 315 -6.29 -17.23 0.45
C ARG A 315 -5.65 -15.96 0.99
N ARG A 316 -4.83 -16.10 2.03
CA ARG A 316 -4.05 -15.01 2.58
C ARG A 316 -2.76 -14.89 1.79
N PHE A 317 -2.53 -13.69 1.26
CA PHE A 317 -1.26 -13.28 0.67
C PHE A 317 -0.59 -12.27 1.60
N ALA A 318 0.73 -12.36 1.73
CA ALA A 318 1.52 -11.51 2.60
C ALA A 318 2.77 -11.01 1.86
N LEU A 319 3.28 -9.85 2.30
CA LEU A 319 4.56 -9.35 1.82
C LEU A 319 5.68 -10.23 2.40
N PRO A 320 6.48 -10.93 1.57
CA PRO A 320 7.61 -11.69 2.08
C PRO A 320 8.62 -10.77 2.74
N ILE A 321 9.06 -11.09 3.95
CA ILE A 321 10.07 -10.29 4.69
C ILE A 321 11.36 -10.17 3.88
N SER A 322 11.71 -11.20 3.10
CA SER A 322 12.87 -11.18 2.20
C SER A 322 12.81 -10.08 1.15
N LEU A 323 11.64 -9.57 0.78
CA LEU A 323 11.54 -8.42 -0.11
C LEU A 323 12.04 -7.15 0.55
N LEU A 324 12.01 -7.03 1.87
CA LEU A 324 12.45 -5.83 2.58
C LEU A 324 13.98 -5.78 2.79
N SER A 325 14.70 -6.89 2.57
CA SER A 325 16.14 -6.93 2.82
C SER A 325 16.95 -6.11 1.81
N SER A 326 18.08 -5.56 2.27
CA SER A 326 19.04 -4.86 1.41
C SER A 326 19.53 -5.73 0.23
N GLU A 327 19.72 -7.03 0.47
CA GLU A 327 20.11 -8.02 -0.55
C GLU A 327 19.10 -8.12 -1.69
N SER A 328 17.81 -7.97 -1.41
CA SER A 328 16.76 -7.95 -2.43
C SER A 328 16.58 -6.56 -3.04
N GLN A 329 16.67 -5.50 -2.23
CA GLN A 329 16.35 -4.12 -2.64
C GLN A 329 17.44 -3.50 -3.53
N ARG A 330 18.73 -3.73 -3.21
CA ARG A 330 19.86 -3.15 -3.97
C ARG A 330 19.92 -3.63 -5.43
N PRO A 331 19.91 -4.93 -5.74
CA PRO A 331 19.95 -5.40 -7.13
C PRO A 331 18.69 -5.04 -7.92
N ALA A 332 17.55 -4.86 -7.22
CA ALA A 332 16.32 -4.37 -7.84
C ALA A 332 16.37 -2.87 -8.17
N GLY A 333 17.29 -2.13 -7.57
CA GLY A 333 17.53 -0.72 -7.84
C GLY A 333 16.72 0.25 -6.98
N PHE A 334 16.21 -0.20 -5.83
CA PHE A 334 15.51 0.67 -4.86
C PHE A 334 16.49 1.48 -4.00
N CYS A 335 17.78 1.10 -3.98
CA CYS A 335 18.82 1.83 -3.27
C CYS A 335 19.71 2.54 -4.28
N ASN A 336 19.94 3.84 -4.11
CA ASN A 336 20.91 4.58 -4.90
C ASN A 336 22.33 4.23 -4.40
N PRO A 337 23.27 3.79 -5.26
CA PRO A 337 24.63 3.48 -4.82
C PRO A 337 25.40 4.70 -4.29
N ASN A 338 24.96 5.92 -4.62
CA ASN A 338 25.58 7.15 -4.17
C ASN A 338 24.98 7.69 -2.86
N SER A 339 23.90 7.10 -2.34
CA SER A 339 23.35 7.50 -1.04
C SER A 339 24.17 6.91 0.10
N ALA A 340 24.29 7.64 1.20
CA ALA A 340 24.95 7.17 2.40
C ALA A 340 24.34 5.85 2.90
N GLU A 341 25.21 4.89 3.24
CA GLU A 341 24.79 3.60 3.79
C GLU A 341 24.68 3.69 5.31
N TYR A 342 23.44 3.78 5.82
CA TYR A 342 23.17 3.88 7.26
C TYR A 342 23.03 2.51 7.95
N PHE A 343 22.79 1.44 7.19
CA PHE A 343 22.58 0.10 7.72
C PHE A 343 23.47 -0.91 6.99
N TYR A 344 24.44 -1.49 7.71
CA TYR A 344 25.39 -2.47 7.19
C TYR A 344 24.86 -3.91 7.20
N ASN A 345 23.78 -4.18 7.93
CA ASN A 345 23.25 -5.53 8.13
C ASN A 345 21.73 -5.55 7.91
N GLY A 346 21.27 -6.30 6.91
CA GLY A 346 19.85 -6.43 6.56
C GLY A 346 19.00 -7.11 7.64
N SER A 347 19.63 -7.67 8.67
CA SER A 347 18.95 -8.17 9.88
C SER A 347 18.43 -7.06 10.78
N VAL A 348 18.92 -5.81 10.68
CA VAL A 348 18.43 -4.66 11.49
C VAL A 348 17.19 -4.02 10.84
N GLN A 349 16.89 -4.35 9.58
CA GLN A 349 15.55 -4.17 9.02
C GLN A 349 14.64 -5.33 9.47
N GLU A 350 14.51 -5.54 10.79
CA GLU A 350 13.50 -6.44 11.33
C GLU A 350 12.13 -5.83 11.05
N GLY A 351 11.44 -6.38 10.04
CA GLY A 351 10.00 -6.37 9.86
C GLY A 351 9.30 -5.00 9.92
N ASN A 352 8.87 -4.53 8.73
CA ASN A 352 7.80 -3.54 8.49
C ASN A 352 8.19 -2.12 8.04
N THR A 353 9.47 -1.80 7.87
CA THR A 353 9.85 -0.46 7.41
C THR A 353 9.94 -0.37 5.89
N LEU A 354 8.83 -0.01 5.26
CA LEU A 354 8.79 0.64 3.95
C LEU A 354 9.07 2.14 4.19
N ILE A 355 10.34 2.54 4.25
CA ILE A 355 10.68 3.97 4.32
C ILE A 355 11.18 4.39 2.93
N ASN A 356 10.54 5.43 2.39
CA ASN A 356 11.02 6.24 1.26
C ASN A 356 11.96 7.34 1.76
#